data_AF-A0A7Y2DXM6-F1
#
_entry.id   AF-A0A7Y2DXM6-F1
#
_cell.length_a   1.000
_cell.length_b   1.000
_cell.length_c   1.000
_cell.angle_alpha   90.00
_cell.angle_beta   90.00
_cell.angle_gamma   90.00
#
_symmetry.space_group_name_H-M   'P 1'
#
loop_
_entity.id
_entity.type
_entity.pdbx_description
1 polymer ?
#
loop_
_entity_poly.entity_id
_entity_poly.type
_entity_poly.pdbx_seq_one_letter_code
_entity_poly.pdbx_strand_id
1 'polypeptide(L)'
;MPKSPASAQNIEIETIEIETTQPPEPAPPAAEPLQNQPVQNVSEPIIETFEPIQQEVPVVEVQSAPAPSAPAPSPAASLAGSKDTSKMDALFKKMAEIGSSDLHMSVSVPPMIRLDGKMATLDKSAPALTAETMKEMLTSIMPDKNIREFAERNDTDFAYEIPGLARFRANIFMDRKGMGGVFRIIPSDILTAETLGLSKHILDLCDLSKGLVVVTGPTGSGKSTTLCAMVDHINKNREDHIITIEDPIEFTHENNKCLVNQREVHNHTDSFKDALRAALREDPDILLVGEMRDLETISIAIETAETGHLVFGTLHTTTAASTIDRIIDQFPADRQQQVRVMLSESLRGVIAQTLLPKIGGGRIAALEILIVTPAISNLIREGKTFQIPSAMQTGKNKGMVMLNDALMDLVNKGLVEPKDAYIKAVDKANFEVLLSRNGKKI
;
A
#
# COMPACT_ATOMS: atom_id res chain seq x y z
N MET A 1 -82.36 -7.29 -7.87
CA MET A 1 -82.75 -6.34 -8.95
C MET A 1 -81.64 -5.32 -9.10
N PRO A 2 -81.25 -4.84 -10.30
CA PRO A 2 -81.69 -5.23 -11.64
C PRO A 2 -80.56 -5.51 -12.68
N LYS A 3 -80.93 -6.33 -13.68
CA LYS A 3 -80.62 -6.28 -15.14
C LYS A 3 -79.17 -6.12 -15.66
N SER A 4 -78.78 -7.10 -16.48
CA SER A 4 -77.83 -6.98 -17.63
C SER A 4 -78.30 -5.89 -18.62
N PRO A 5 -77.54 -5.47 -19.67
CA PRO A 5 -76.50 -6.22 -20.42
C PRO A 5 -75.25 -5.39 -20.80
N ALA A 6 -74.22 -6.03 -21.37
CA ALA A 6 -73.69 -5.66 -22.71
C ALA A 6 -72.33 -6.34 -23.04
N SER A 7 -72.28 -6.77 -24.31
CA SER A 7 -71.17 -6.74 -25.26
C SER A 7 -69.93 -7.62 -25.06
N ALA A 8 -69.86 -8.62 -25.95
CA ALA A 8 -68.68 -9.34 -26.38
C ALA A 8 -67.68 -8.43 -27.13
N GLN A 9 -66.39 -8.69 -26.94
CA GLN A 9 -65.33 -8.37 -27.89
C GLN A 9 -64.43 -9.59 -28.06
N ASN A 10 -64.22 -9.95 -29.33
CA ASN A 10 -63.33 -10.99 -29.82
C ASN A 10 -61.87 -10.64 -29.51
N ILE A 11 -61.09 -11.63 -29.06
CA ILE A 11 -59.64 -11.59 -29.12
C ILE A 11 -59.19 -12.85 -29.86
N GLU A 12 -58.48 -12.62 -30.97
CA GLU A 12 -57.90 -13.61 -31.86
C GLU A 12 -56.79 -14.41 -31.17
N ILE A 13 -56.72 -15.69 -31.52
CA ILE A 13 -55.74 -16.66 -31.02
C ILE A 13 -54.53 -16.62 -31.96
N GLU A 14 -53.44 -16.00 -31.53
CA GLU A 14 -52.14 -16.10 -32.20
C GLU A 14 -51.49 -17.46 -31.86
N THR A 15 -51.13 -18.19 -32.91
CA THR A 15 -50.51 -19.51 -32.85
C THR A 15 -49.00 -19.34 -32.72
N ILE A 16 -48.42 -20.05 -31.75
CA ILE A 16 -47.01 -20.08 -31.42
C ILE A 16 -46.25 -20.89 -32.48
N GLU A 17 -45.37 -20.26 -33.26
CA GLU A 17 -44.37 -20.95 -34.07
C GLU A 17 -43.16 -21.31 -33.20
N ILE A 18 -42.84 -22.60 -33.16
CA ILE A 18 -41.70 -23.18 -32.45
C ILE A 18 -40.51 -23.17 -33.40
N GLU A 19 -39.55 -22.28 -33.15
CA GLU A 19 -38.30 -22.21 -33.89
C GLU A 19 -37.44 -23.44 -33.56
N THR A 20 -37.17 -24.26 -34.58
CA THR A 20 -36.37 -25.48 -34.47
C THR A 20 -34.89 -25.12 -34.52
N THR A 21 -34.20 -25.36 -33.41
CA THR A 21 -32.76 -25.14 -33.26
C THR A 21 -31.97 -26.17 -34.05
N GLN A 22 -31.05 -25.70 -34.91
CA GLN A 22 -30.04 -26.54 -35.56
C GLN A 22 -29.07 -27.15 -34.52
N PRO A 23 -28.68 -28.43 -34.65
CA PRO A 23 -27.66 -29.02 -33.79
C PRO A 23 -26.27 -28.46 -34.09
N PRO A 24 -25.39 -28.32 -33.07
CA PRO A 24 -24.04 -27.80 -33.25
C PRO A 24 -23.14 -28.75 -34.04
N GLU A 25 -22.25 -28.18 -34.85
CA GLU A 25 -21.25 -28.85 -35.68
C GLU A 25 -20.20 -29.59 -34.81
N PRO A 26 -19.72 -30.79 -35.20
CA PRO A 26 -18.83 -31.59 -34.36
C PRO A 26 -17.42 -31.01 -34.26
N ALA A 27 -16.84 -31.09 -33.06
CA ALA A 27 -15.48 -30.65 -32.76
C ALA A 27 -14.40 -31.44 -33.55
N PRO A 28 -13.26 -30.81 -33.90
CA PRO A 28 -12.15 -31.48 -34.56
C PRO A 28 -11.52 -32.55 -33.64
N PRO A 29 -10.96 -33.64 -34.21
CA PRO A 29 -10.49 -34.79 -33.43
C PRO A 29 -9.26 -34.45 -32.57
N ALA A 30 -9.22 -35.05 -31.37
CA ALA A 30 -8.12 -34.96 -30.42
C ALA A 30 -6.81 -35.53 -30.99
N ALA A 31 -5.70 -34.85 -30.73
CA ALA A 31 -4.36 -35.33 -31.06
C ALA A 31 -4.06 -36.65 -30.31
N GLU A 32 -3.49 -37.62 -31.02
CA GLU A 32 -3.15 -38.95 -30.52
C GLU A 32 -2.10 -38.92 -29.40
N PRO A 33 -2.16 -39.84 -28.42
CA PRO A 33 -1.13 -39.96 -27.39
C PRO A 33 0.16 -40.52 -27.98
N LEU A 34 1.27 -39.83 -27.72
CA LEU A 34 2.61 -40.28 -28.09
C LEU A 34 2.89 -41.67 -27.52
N GLN A 35 3.15 -42.62 -28.42
CA GLN A 35 3.53 -43.99 -28.12
C GLN A 35 4.96 -44.03 -27.55
N ASN A 36 5.12 -44.70 -26.41
CA ASN A 36 6.41 -45.13 -25.88
C ASN A 36 7.14 -46.02 -26.89
N GLN A 37 8.39 -45.68 -27.19
CA GLN A 37 9.36 -46.60 -27.79
C GLN A 37 10.65 -46.66 -26.95
N PRO A 38 11.36 -47.81 -27.00
CA PRO A 38 12.14 -48.31 -25.87
C PRO A 38 13.55 -47.75 -25.79
N VAL A 39 14.04 -47.68 -24.55
CA VAL A 39 15.41 -47.33 -24.17
C VAL A 39 16.38 -48.35 -24.77
N GLN A 40 17.30 -47.88 -25.64
CA GLN A 40 18.47 -48.66 -26.03
C GLN A 40 19.69 -48.22 -25.21
N ASN A 41 20.34 -49.24 -24.69
CA ASN A 41 21.50 -49.24 -23.82
C ASN A 41 22.76 -48.84 -24.61
N VAL A 42 23.55 -47.88 -24.11
CA VAL A 42 24.93 -47.68 -24.58
C VAL A 42 25.84 -47.25 -23.42
N SER A 43 26.66 -48.21 -22.98
CA SER A 43 28.09 -48.16 -22.67
C SER A 43 28.73 -47.06 -21.81
N GLU A 44 29.60 -47.53 -20.92
CA GLU A 44 30.47 -46.90 -19.92
C GLU A 44 31.21 -45.58 -20.29
N PRO A 45 31.62 -44.78 -19.28
CA PRO A 45 32.30 -43.50 -19.50
C PRO A 45 33.78 -43.68 -19.85
N ILE A 46 34.25 -42.92 -20.85
CA ILE A 46 35.67 -42.74 -21.16
C ILE A 46 36.24 -41.73 -20.16
N ILE A 47 37.24 -42.16 -19.38
CA ILE A 47 38.05 -41.28 -18.53
C ILE A 47 39.14 -40.68 -19.41
N GLU A 48 39.04 -39.39 -19.73
CA GLU A 48 40.18 -38.60 -20.21
C GLU A 48 40.93 -38.02 -19.01
N THR A 49 42.15 -38.50 -18.82
CA THR A 49 43.13 -37.95 -17.88
C THR A 49 43.66 -36.62 -18.41
N PHE A 50 43.37 -35.52 -17.72
CA PHE A 50 44.07 -34.25 -17.90
C PHE A 50 45.26 -34.15 -16.94
N GLU A 51 46.46 -33.96 -17.49
CA GLU A 51 47.67 -33.62 -16.74
C GLU A 51 47.60 -32.18 -16.19
N PRO A 52 48.16 -31.89 -15.00
CA PRO A 52 48.13 -30.55 -14.43
C PRO A 52 49.18 -29.64 -15.06
N ILE A 53 48.74 -28.51 -15.61
CA ILE A 53 49.62 -27.41 -16.02
C ILE A 53 50.05 -26.64 -14.76
N GLN A 54 51.33 -26.71 -14.40
CA GLN A 54 51.93 -25.82 -13.42
C GLN A 54 52.17 -24.44 -14.07
N GLN A 55 51.41 -23.43 -13.66
CA GLN A 55 51.78 -22.03 -13.84
C GLN A 55 52.23 -21.47 -12.50
N GLU A 56 53.50 -21.06 -12.42
CA GLU A 56 54.03 -20.27 -11.32
C GLU A 56 53.36 -18.90 -11.30
N VAL A 57 52.75 -18.55 -10.16
CA VAL A 57 52.20 -17.22 -9.89
C VAL A 57 53.31 -16.36 -9.28
N PRO A 58 53.61 -15.16 -9.82
CA PRO A 58 54.61 -14.30 -9.21
C PRO A 58 54.07 -13.74 -7.89
N VAL A 59 54.88 -13.85 -6.83
CA VAL A 59 54.63 -13.22 -5.53
C VAL A 59 54.78 -11.71 -5.69
N VAL A 60 53.66 -10.99 -5.67
CA VAL A 60 53.64 -9.52 -5.55
C VAL A 60 53.48 -9.17 -4.08
N GLU A 61 54.47 -8.47 -3.52
CA GLU A 61 54.37 -7.87 -2.18
C GLU A 61 53.15 -6.94 -2.09
N VAL A 62 52.25 -7.27 -1.17
CA VAL A 62 51.07 -6.44 -0.88
C VAL A 62 51.54 -5.22 -0.08
N GLN A 63 51.68 -4.08 -0.76
CA GLN A 63 51.70 -2.78 -0.10
C GLN A 63 50.32 -2.55 0.55
N SER A 64 50.32 -2.24 1.85
CA SER A 64 49.13 -1.90 2.62
C SER A 64 48.39 -0.71 1.99
N ALA A 65 47.18 -0.95 1.48
CA ALA A 65 46.28 0.10 1.03
C ALA A 65 45.89 1.02 2.20
N PRO A 66 45.67 2.33 1.97
CA PRO A 66 45.17 3.22 3.00
C PRO A 66 43.75 2.78 3.42
N ALA A 67 43.42 3.02 4.69
CA ALA A 67 42.10 2.72 5.26
C ALA A 67 40.94 3.23 4.38
N PRO A 68 39.81 2.50 4.29
CA PRO A 68 38.66 2.93 3.51
C PRO A 68 38.13 4.25 4.06
N SER A 69 38.16 5.28 3.22
CA SER A 69 37.43 6.52 3.47
C SER A 69 35.94 6.20 3.65
N ALA A 70 35.34 6.77 4.69
CA ALA A 70 33.92 6.67 5.01
C ALA A 70 33.01 6.78 3.76
N PRO A 71 31.86 6.08 3.72
CA PRO A 71 30.95 6.13 2.58
C PRO A 71 30.50 7.57 2.37
N ALA A 72 30.61 8.04 1.12
CA ALA A 72 30.06 9.32 0.72
C ALA A 72 28.53 9.30 0.94
N PRO A 73 27.92 10.37 1.48
CA PRO A 73 26.48 10.42 1.65
C PRO A 73 25.79 10.31 0.29
N SER A 74 24.70 9.54 0.22
CA SER A 74 23.72 9.59 -0.87
C SER A 74 23.33 11.04 -1.18
N PRO A 75 22.99 11.41 -2.43
CA PRO A 75 22.64 12.78 -2.77
C PRO A 75 21.21 13.09 -2.29
N ALA A 76 21.00 13.11 -0.97
CA ALA A 76 20.11 14.10 -0.40
C ALA A 76 20.78 15.44 -0.70
N ALA A 77 20.12 16.28 -1.50
CA ALA A 77 20.65 17.58 -1.87
C ALA A 77 20.91 18.41 -0.61
N SER A 78 22.15 18.37 -0.10
CA SER A 78 22.63 19.33 0.89
C SER A 78 22.80 20.66 0.16
N LEU A 79 21.70 21.37 -0.06
CA LEU A 79 21.69 22.74 -0.56
C LEU A 79 22.23 23.65 0.54
N ALA A 80 23.55 23.77 0.61
CA ALA A 80 24.21 24.77 1.41
C ALA A 80 23.88 26.17 0.86
N GLY A 81 22.83 26.78 1.43
CA GLY A 81 22.73 28.20 1.75
C GLY A 81 22.76 29.21 0.60
N SER A 82 21.82 29.14 -0.34
CA SER A 82 21.38 30.35 -1.05
C SER A 82 20.44 31.17 -0.14
N LYS A 83 20.44 32.50 -0.24
CA LYS A 83 19.51 33.36 0.53
C LYS A 83 18.04 33.02 0.27
N ASP A 84 17.72 32.41 -0.87
CA ASP A 84 16.36 32.11 -1.29
C ASP A 84 15.87 30.74 -0.80
N THR A 85 16.76 29.74 -0.74
CA THR A 85 16.51 28.48 -0.02
C THR A 85 16.15 28.79 1.44
N SER A 86 16.85 29.76 2.05
CA SER A 86 16.54 30.25 3.40
C SER A 86 15.15 30.89 3.54
N LYS A 87 14.54 31.44 2.48
CA LYS A 87 13.18 32.01 2.54
C LYS A 87 12.12 30.90 2.55
N MET A 88 12.27 29.89 1.70
CA MET A 88 11.39 28.72 1.70
C MET A 88 11.46 27.98 3.04
N ASP A 89 12.67 27.74 3.54
CA ASP A 89 12.87 27.10 4.85
C ASP A 89 12.18 27.86 5.98
N ALA A 90 12.18 29.20 5.94
CA ALA A 90 11.48 30.00 6.94
C ALA A 90 9.95 29.83 6.88
N LEU A 91 9.38 29.70 5.69
CA LEU A 91 7.95 29.40 5.53
C LEU A 91 7.62 28.00 6.04
N PHE A 92 8.46 27.01 5.73
CA PHE A 92 8.30 25.63 6.20
C PHE A 92 8.41 25.52 7.72
N LYS A 93 9.35 26.24 8.35
CA LYS A 93 9.44 26.32 9.81
C LYS A 93 8.18 26.93 10.44
N LYS A 94 7.72 28.07 9.93
CA LYS A 94 6.46 28.69 10.41
C LYS A 94 5.26 27.76 10.23
N MET A 95 5.16 27.08 9.08
CA MET A 95 4.11 26.11 8.80
C MET A 95 4.10 24.98 9.85
N ALA A 96 5.27 24.41 10.16
CA ALA A 96 5.44 23.36 11.16
C ALA A 96 5.11 23.85 12.58
N GLU A 97 5.60 25.04 12.97
CA GLU A 97 5.32 25.66 14.28
C GLU A 97 3.82 25.90 14.51
N ILE A 98 3.08 26.28 13.47
CA ILE A 98 1.63 26.50 13.52
C ILE A 98 0.85 25.17 13.53
N GLY A 99 1.49 24.05 13.17
CA GLY A 99 0.83 22.75 13.03
C GLY A 99 -0.07 22.66 11.80
N SER A 100 0.26 23.38 10.73
CA SER A 100 -0.50 23.31 9.47
C SER A 100 -0.15 22.06 8.65
N SER A 101 -1.14 21.49 7.95
CA SER A 101 -0.95 20.32 7.08
C SER A 101 -0.34 20.67 5.73
N ASP A 102 -0.71 21.82 5.14
CA ASP A 102 -0.29 22.21 3.80
C ASP A 102 0.02 23.72 3.73
N LEU A 103 1.12 24.09 3.06
CA LEU A 103 1.45 25.46 2.64
C LEU A 103 1.11 25.61 1.15
N HIS A 104 0.41 26.69 0.83
CA HIS A 104 -0.05 27.03 -0.52
C HIS A 104 0.54 28.39 -0.91
N MET A 105 1.19 28.44 -2.08
CA MET A 105 1.81 29.63 -2.63
C MET A 105 1.25 29.91 -4.02
N SER A 106 0.83 31.15 -4.25
CA SER A 106 0.30 31.60 -5.54
C SER A 106 0.57 33.09 -5.74
N VAL A 107 0.70 33.50 -6.99
CA VAL A 107 0.94 34.91 -7.35
C VAL A 107 -0.24 35.79 -6.92
N SER A 108 0.07 36.99 -6.46
CA SER A 108 -0.85 38.02 -5.97
C SER A 108 -1.60 37.71 -4.68
N VAL A 109 -1.18 36.68 -3.94
CA VAL A 109 -1.68 36.40 -2.59
C VAL A 109 -0.51 36.16 -1.63
N PRO A 110 -0.66 36.45 -0.32
CA PRO A 110 0.35 36.04 0.65
C PRO A 110 0.41 34.51 0.76
N PRO A 111 1.49 33.93 1.33
CA PRO A 111 1.53 32.50 1.63
C PRO A 111 0.31 32.08 2.47
N MET A 112 -0.37 31.04 2.00
CA MET A 112 -1.58 30.51 2.62
C MET A 112 -1.27 29.16 3.24
N ILE A 113 -2.00 28.78 4.29
CA ILE A 113 -1.89 27.49 4.96
C ILE A 113 -3.26 26.83 5.08
N ARG A 114 -3.24 25.51 5.21
CA ARG A 114 -4.39 24.71 5.62
C ARG A 114 -4.27 24.34 7.09
N LEU A 115 -5.16 24.91 7.91
CA LEU A 115 -5.25 24.61 9.34
C LEU A 115 -6.63 24.03 9.61
N ASP A 116 -6.68 22.80 10.16
CA ASP A 116 -7.93 22.06 10.42
C ASP A 116 -8.89 22.02 9.23
N GLY A 117 -8.32 21.83 8.03
CA GLY A 117 -9.04 21.76 6.75
C GLY A 117 -9.43 23.11 6.15
N LYS A 118 -9.23 24.23 6.85
CA LYS A 118 -9.60 25.58 6.40
C LYS A 118 -8.38 26.35 5.89
N MET A 119 -8.60 27.16 4.86
CA MET A 119 -7.57 28.06 4.31
C MET A 119 -7.43 29.29 5.19
N ALA A 120 -6.19 29.62 5.56
CA ALA A 120 -5.83 30.83 6.29
C ALA A 120 -4.54 31.42 5.72
N THR A 121 -4.32 32.72 5.90
CA THR A 121 -3.02 33.35 5.61
C THR A 121 -1.99 32.90 6.65
N LEU A 122 -0.80 32.46 6.24
CA LEU A 122 0.28 32.06 7.16
C LEU A 122 0.67 33.22 8.08
N ASP A 123 0.78 34.41 7.53
CA ASP A 123 1.12 35.64 8.24
C ASP A 123 0.28 36.78 7.66
N LYS A 124 -0.57 37.38 8.49
CA LYS A 124 -1.47 38.47 8.06
C LYS A 124 -0.72 39.74 7.66
N SER A 125 0.53 39.88 8.09
CA SER A 125 1.39 41.01 7.75
C SER A 125 2.24 40.76 6.51
N ALA A 126 2.26 39.53 5.98
CA ALA A 126 3.05 39.20 4.81
C ALA A 126 2.48 39.87 3.54
N PRO A 127 3.35 40.44 2.68
CA PRO A 127 2.91 40.98 1.41
C PRO A 127 2.45 39.87 0.45
N ALA A 128 1.67 40.25 -0.55
CA ALA A 128 1.34 39.36 -1.66
C ALA A 128 2.60 38.98 -2.45
N LEU A 129 2.69 37.72 -2.87
CA LEU A 129 3.82 37.20 -3.62
C LEU A 129 3.78 37.69 -5.08
N THR A 130 4.90 38.21 -5.58
CA THR A 130 5.04 38.58 -7.01
C THR A 130 5.46 37.37 -7.85
N ALA A 131 5.32 37.45 -9.17
CA ALA A 131 5.71 36.36 -10.07
C ALA A 131 7.22 36.09 -10.01
N GLU A 132 8.03 37.13 -9.89
CA GLU A 132 9.49 37.07 -9.76
C GLU A 132 9.86 36.37 -8.44
N THR A 133 9.28 36.83 -7.33
CA THR A 133 9.52 36.25 -5.99
C THR A 133 9.10 34.77 -5.97
N MET A 134 7.96 34.43 -6.57
CA MET A 134 7.49 33.06 -6.68
C MET A 134 8.49 32.18 -7.43
N LYS A 135 8.95 32.64 -8.60
CA LYS A 135 9.91 31.89 -9.40
C LYS A 135 11.21 31.66 -8.64
N GLU A 136 11.76 32.70 -8.00
CA GLU A 136 12.99 32.60 -7.20
C GLU A 136 12.84 31.59 -6.06
N MET A 137 11.78 31.72 -5.24
CA MET A 137 11.56 30.86 -4.09
C MET A 137 11.33 29.39 -4.50
N LEU A 138 10.46 29.16 -5.48
CA LEU A 138 10.10 27.81 -5.91
C LEU A 138 11.26 27.09 -6.60
N THR A 139 12.02 27.77 -7.45
CA THR A 139 13.19 27.17 -8.11
C THR A 139 14.33 26.89 -7.14
N SER A 140 14.45 27.64 -6.03
CA SER A 140 15.53 27.46 -5.04
C SER A 140 15.50 26.12 -4.29
N ILE A 141 14.36 25.42 -4.33
CA ILE A 141 14.15 24.11 -3.68
C ILE A 141 13.97 22.98 -4.71
N MET A 142 13.87 23.28 -6.00
CA MET A 142 13.71 22.27 -7.05
C MET A 142 15.05 21.58 -7.33
N PRO A 143 15.10 20.23 -7.34
CA PRO A 143 16.23 19.51 -7.92
C PRO A 143 16.38 19.76 -9.42
N ASP A 144 17.60 19.66 -9.97
CA ASP A 144 17.88 19.90 -11.40
C ASP A 144 17.02 19.04 -12.36
N LYS A 145 16.67 17.83 -11.94
CA LYS A 145 15.73 16.96 -12.68
C LYS A 145 14.36 17.62 -12.78
N ASN A 146 13.82 18.09 -11.67
CA ASN A 146 12.50 18.72 -11.57
C ASN A 146 12.46 20.11 -12.23
N ILE A 147 13.58 20.85 -12.25
CA ILE A 147 13.67 22.09 -13.04
C ILE A 147 13.46 21.81 -14.54
N ARG A 148 14.10 20.76 -15.07
CA ARG A 148 13.93 20.34 -16.46
C ARG A 148 12.52 19.82 -16.73
N GLU A 149 12.00 18.97 -15.85
CA GLU A 149 10.65 18.45 -15.95
C GLU A 149 9.60 19.57 -15.95
N PHE A 150 9.72 20.53 -15.04
CA PHE A 150 8.83 21.67 -14.95
C PHE A 150 8.88 22.53 -16.23
N ALA A 151 10.07 22.74 -16.79
CA ALA A 151 10.22 23.49 -18.04
C ALA A 151 9.51 22.82 -19.23
N GLU A 152 9.39 21.50 -19.22
CA GLU A 152 8.72 20.72 -20.28
C GLU A 152 7.21 20.56 -20.03
N ARG A 153 6.81 20.31 -18.78
CA ARG A 153 5.45 19.86 -18.42
C ARG A 153 4.60 20.92 -17.75
N ASN A 154 5.21 22.01 -17.26
CA ASN A 154 4.59 23.03 -16.40
C ASN A 154 4.05 22.49 -15.06
N ASP A 155 4.49 21.29 -14.64
CA ASP A 155 4.16 20.66 -13.37
C ASP A 155 5.33 19.73 -12.98
N THR A 156 5.62 19.63 -11.68
CA THR A 156 6.59 18.69 -11.13
C THR A 156 6.29 18.38 -9.66
N ASP A 157 6.56 17.14 -9.25
CA ASP A 157 6.47 16.65 -7.88
C ASP A 157 7.85 16.20 -7.37
N PHE A 158 8.19 16.58 -6.14
CA PHE A 158 9.40 16.08 -5.47
C PHE A 158 9.27 16.18 -3.96
N ALA A 159 10.20 15.56 -3.23
CA ALA A 159 10.35 15.76 -1.81
C ALA A 159 11.48 16.73 -1.49
N TYR A 160 11.29 17.55 -0.47
CA TYR A 160 12.29 18.46 0.07
C TYR A 160 12.43 18.20 1.58
N GLU A 161 13.64 18.10 2.09
CA GLU A 161 13.89 17.79 3.49
C GLU A 161 14.64 18.92 4.18
N ILE A 162 14.16 19.30 5.37
CA ILE A 162 14.91 20.16 6.29
C ILE A 162 15.33 19.28 7.47
N PRO A 163 16.63 18.94 7.57
CA PRO A 163 17.14 18.10 8.66
C PRO A 163 16.75 18.63 10.04
N GLY A 164 16.21 17.75 10.88
CA GLY A 164 15.75 18.09 12.23
C GLY A 164 14.43 18.86 12.31
N LEU A 165 13.75 19.11 11.18
CA LEU A 165 12.41 19.71 11.15
C LEU A 165 11.37 18.72 10.62
N ALA A 166 11.40 18.45 9.31
CA ALA A 166 10.44 17.59 8.62
C ALA A 166 10.85 17.40 7.16
N ARG A 167 10.24 16.40 6.52
CA ARG A 167 10.21 16.27 5.06
C ARG A 167 8.95 16.93 4.52
N PHE A 168 8.99 17.42 3.30
CA PHE A 168 7.90 18.11 2.64
C PHE A 168 7.69 17.50 1.26
N ARG A 169 6.46 17.13 0.93
CA ARG A 169 6.08 16.85 -0.46
C ARG A 169 5.77 18.18 -1.14
N ALA A 170 6.52 18.51 -2.18
CA ALA A 170 6.32 19.67 -3.03
C ALA A 170 5.64 19.27 -4.34
N ASN A 171 4.56 19.96 -4.68
CA ASN A 171 4.02 20.01 -6.03
C ASN A 171 4.14 21.45 -6.53
N ILE A 172 4.81 21.65 -7.67
CA ILE A 172 4.99 22.97 -8.27
C ILE A 172 4.41 22.96 -9.68
N PHE A 173 3.55 23.92 -9.97
CA PHE A 173 2.74 23.96 -11.19
C PHE A 173 2.64 25.37 -11.78
N MET A 174 2.20 25.47 -13.03
CA MET A 174 1.87 26.74 -13.68
C MET A 174 0.36 26.98 -13.66
N ASP A 175 -0.07 28.15 -13.18
CA ASP A 175 -1.45 28.64 -13.27
C ASP A 175 -1.52 29.91 -14.13
N ARG A 176 -2.73 30.39 -14.43
CA ARG A 176 -3.02 31.63 -15.17
C ARG A 176 -2.25 32.84 -14.65
N LYS A 177 -1.95 32.90 -13.33
CA LYS A 177 -1.23 34.02 -12.72
C LYS A 177 0.29 33.84 -12.70
N GLY A 178 0.79 32.68 -13.08
CA GLY A 178 2.21 32.30 -12.99
C GLY A 178 2.42 31.05 -12.15
N MET A 179 3.66 30.84 -11.72
CA MET A 179 4.07 29.65 -10.96
C MET A 179 3.38 29.61 -9.59
N GLY A 180 2.93 28.43 -9.19
CA GLY A 180 2.31 28.12 -7.90
C GLY A 180 2.96 26.90 -7.26
N GLY A 181 2.82 26.76 -5.94
CA GLY A 181 3.35 25.62 -5.21
C GLY A 181 2.43 25.18 -4.08
N VAL A 182 2.27 23.87 -3.91
CA VAL A 182 1.63 23.27 -2.74
C VAL A 182 2.64 22.37 -2.05
N PHE A 183 2.76 22.53 -0.74
CA PHE A 183 3.70 21.78 0.07
C PHE A 183 2.96 21.11 1.22
N ARG A 184 3.12 19.80 1.36
CA ARG A 184 2.58 19.05 2.49
C ARG A 184 3.70 18.66 3.42
N ILE A 185 3.55 18.95 4.71
CA ILE A 185 4.48 18.46 5.72
C ILE A 185 4.28 16.96 5.91
N ILE A 186 5.38 16.22 5.90
CA ILE A 186 5.47 14.80 6.17
C ILE A 186 6.08 14.67 7.57
N PRO A 187 5.30 14.26 8.58
CA PRO A 187 5.81 14.13 9.95
C PRO A 187 6.97 13.13 10.03
N SER A 188 8.01 13.46 10.78
CA SER A 188 9.13 12.54 11.06
C SER A 188 8.79 11.50 12.12
N ASP A 189 7.87 11.82 13.03
CA ASP A 189 7.61 10.99 14.21
C ASP A 189 6.72 9.79 13.85
N ILE A 190 7.32 8.60 13.90
CA ILE A 190 6.63 7.33 13.73
C ILE A 190 5.80 7.03 14.98
N LEU A 191 4.49 6.81 14.80
CA LEU A 191 3.63 6.30 15.86
C LEU A 191 3.99 4.84 16.14
N THR A 192 4.33 4.51 17.38
CA THR A 192 4.66 3.14 17.75
C THR A 192 3.42 2.24 17.72
N ALA A 193 3.64 0.94 17.54
CA ALA A 193 2.57 -0.05 17.53
C ALA A 193 1.74 -0.03 18.82
N GLU A 194 2.38 0.24 19.97
CA GLU A 194 1.74 0.39 21.26
C GLU A 194 0.84 1.64 21.30
N THR A 195 1.31 2.76 20.74
CA THR A 195 0.53 4.01 20.67
C THR A 195 -0.71 3.85 19.79
N LEU A 196 -0.57 3.09 18.68
CA LEU A 196 -1.70 2.74 17.82
C LEU A 196 -2.63 1.68 18.43
N GLY A 197 -2.22 1.02 19.51
CA GLY A 197 -2.98 -0.05 20.14
C GLY A 197 -3.07 -1.32 19.28
N LEU A 198 -2.04 -1.59 18.46
CA LEU A 198 -2.00 -2.82 17.68
C LEU A 198 -1.96 -4.04 18.61
N SER A 199 -2.79 -5.04 18.34
CA SER A 199 -2.87 -6.23 19.18
C SER A 199 -1.62 -7.08 19.05
N LYS A 200 -1.34 -7.91 20.07
CA LYS A 200 -0.25 -8.91 20.00
C LYS A 200 -0.35 -9.78 18.73
N HIS A 201 -1.56 -10.13 18.30
CA HIS A 201 -1.76 -10.94 17.09
C HIS A 201 -1.36 -10.23 15.80
N ILE A 202 -1.42 -8.89 15.74
CA ILE A 202 -0.86 -8.11 14.63
C ILE A 202 0.67 -8.11 14.72
N LEU A 203 1.23 -7.94 15.91
CA LEU A 203 2.69 -8.00 16.10
C LEU A 203 3.28 -9.37 15.78
N ASP A 204 2.57 -10.45 16.12
CA ASP A 204 2.97 -11.82 15.77
C ASP A 204 3.08 -12.02 14.23
N LEU A 205 2.43 -11.18 13.40
CA LEU A 205 2.61 -11.19 11.94
C LEU A 205 3.97 -10.60 11.52
N CYS A 206 4.53 -9.67 12.29
CA CYS A 206 5.84 -9.08 12.06
C CYS A 206 6.99 -10.06 12.35
N ASP A 207 6.74 -11.07 13.18
CA ASP A 207 7.72 -12.10 13.56
C ASP A 207 7.77 -13.28 12.58
N LEU A 208 6.95 -13.27 11.53
CA LEU A 208 6.94 -14.33 10.53
C LEU A 208 8.20 -14.29 9.68
N SER A 209 8.74 -15.46 9.32
CA SER A 209 9.86 -15.53 8.38
C SER A 209 9.45 -15.23 6.94
N LYS A 210 8.21 -15.61 6.56
CA LYS A 210 7.69 -15.39 5.22
C LYS A 210 6.17 -15.32 5.15
N GLY A 211 5.68 -14.76 4.06
CA GLY A 211 4.27 -14.72 3.69
C GLY A 211 3.80 -13.30 3.38
N LEU A 212 2.53 -13.17 3.03
CA LEU A 212 1.91 -11.91 2.64
C LEU A 212 1.01 -11.39 3.76
N VAL A 213 1.25 -10.16 4.20
CA VAL A 213 0.43 -9.42 5.17
C VAL A 213 -0.10 -8.17 4.50
N VAL A 214 -1.41 -7.99 4.51
CA VAL A 214 -2.07 -6.90 3.78
C VAL A 214 -2.77 -5.96 4.73
N VAL A 215 -2.44 -4.67 4.67
CA VAL A 215 -3.18 -3.60 5.37
C VAL A 215 -4.08 -2.91 4.36
N THR A 216 -5.38 -2.88 4.63
CA THR A 216 -6.38 -2.39 3.67
C THR A 216 -7.32 -1.36 4.29
N GLY A 217 -8.01 -0.62 3.43
CA GLY A 217 -8.99 0.39 3.79
C GLY A 217 -8.97 1.56 2.81
N PRO A 218 -9.96 2.46 2.86
CA PRO A 218 -10.04 3.58 1.94
C PRO A 218 -8.85 4.56 2.09
N THR A 219 -8.68 5.47 1.15
CA THR A 219 -7.72 6.56 1.26
C THR A 219 -7.91 7.33 2.56
N GLY A 220 -6.80 7.64 3.25
CA GLY A 220 -6.83 8.35 4.52
C GLY A 220 -7.32 7.52 5.70
N SER A 221 -7.45 6.19 5.57
CA SER A 221 -7.76 5.31 6.70
C SER A 221 -6.57 5.05 7.63
N GLY A 222 -5.37 5.52 7.32
CA GLY A 222 -4.17 5.33 8.17
C GLY A 222 -3.38 4.05 7.89
N LYS A 223 -3.51 3.46 6.69
CA LYS A 223 -2.75 2.26 6.27
C LYS A 223 -1.24 2.45 6.40
N SER A 224 -0.71 3.53 5.83
CA SER A 224 0.72 3.84 5.86
C SER A 224 1.21 4.03 7.30
N THR A 225 0.39 4.62 8.18
CA THR A 225 0.71 4.76 9.61
C THR A 225 0.81 3.41 10.30
N THR A 226 -0.12 2.49 10.04
CA THR A 226 -0.09 1.13 10.60
C THR A 226 1.10 0.33 10.08
N LEU A 227 1.37 0.36 8.76
CA LEU A 227 2.54 -0.32 8.19
C LEU A 227 3.86 0.27 8.70
N CYS A 228 3.96 1.59 8.80
CA CYS A 228 5.12 2.27 9.36
C CYS A 228 5.38 1.80 10.81
N ALA A 229 4.34 1.72 11.65
CA ALA A 229 4.47 1.20 13.01
C ALA A 229 4.92 -0.28 13.04
N MET A 230 4.44 -1.08 12.09
CA MET A 230 4.85 -2.49 11.97
C MET A 230 6.32 -2.63 11.52
N VAL A 231 6.76 -1.85 10.53
CA VAL A 231 8.16 -1.83 10.06
C VAL A 231 9.09 -1.31 11.15
N ASP A 232 8.70 -0.26 11.87
CA ASP A 232 9.46 0.23 13.02
C ASP A 232 9.57 -0.81 14.13
N HIS A 233 8.50 -1.57 14.40
CA HIS A 233 8.54 -2.69 15.33
C HIS A 233 9.52 -3.78 14.88
N ILE A 234 9.53 -4.15 13.59
CA ILE A 234 10.49 -5.10 13.02
C ILE A 234 11.92 -4.58 13.18
N ASN A 235 12.18 -3.34 12.76
CA ASN A 235 13.49 -2.70 12.81
C ASN A 235 14.10 -2.64 14.23
N LYS A 236 13.26 -2.63 15.27
CA LYS A 236 13.69 -2.64 16.69
C LYS A 236 13.93 -4.04 17.24
N ASN A 237 13.29 -5.06 16.68
CA ASN A 237 13.21 -6.40 17.28
C ASN A 237 13.89 -7.50 16.46
N ARG A 238 14.20 -7.25 15.19
CA ARG A 238 14.80 -8.22 14.25
C ARG A 238 16.13 -7.69 13.67
N GLU A 239 16.91 -8.55 13.06
CA GLU A 239 18.22 -8.25 12.46
C GLU A 239 18.18 -8.63 10.96
N ASP A 240 17.33 -7.93 10.23
CA ASP A 240 16.95 -8.24 8.84
C ASP A 240 17.24 -7.07 7.88
N HIS A 241 17.20 -7.34 6.59
CA HIS A 241 17.18 -6.33 5.53
C HIS A 241 15.74 -6.02 5.07
N ILE A 242 15.32 -4.77 5.26
CA ILE A 242 13.99 -4.27 4.90
C ILE A 242 14.11 -3.34 3.68
N ILE A 243 13.37 -3.65 2.62
CA ILE A 243 13.22 -2.77 1.47
C ILE A 243 11.78 -2.27 1.39
N THR A 244 11.57 -0.95 1.36
CA THR A 244 10.26 -0.35 1.11
C THR A 244 10.21 0.27 -0.28
N ILE A 245 9.07 0.14 -0.95
CA ILE A 245 8.80 0.75 -2.26
C ILE A 245 7.50 1.55 -2.11
N GLU A 246 7.58 2.87 -2.24
CA GLU A 246 6.51 3.80 -1.85
C GLU A 246 6.30 4.90 -2.91
N ASP A 247 5.10 5.49 -2.95
CA ASP A 247 4.75 6.58 -3.89
C ASP A 247 3.82 7.61 -3.22
N PRO A 248 4.37 8.66 -2.57
CA PRO A 248 5.79 8.85 -2.20
C PRO A 248 6.12 8.13 -0.88
N ILE A 249 7.36 8.25 -0.41
CA ILE A 249 7.72 7.81 0.94
C ILE A 249 7.04 8.72 1.96
N GLU A 250 6.19 8.13 2.83
CA GLU A 250 5.39 8.87 3.82
C GLU A 250 6.07 8.96 5.20
N PHE A 251 6.97 8.02 5.53
CA PHE A 251 7.72 8.03 6.79
C PHE A 251 9.13 7.54 6.53
N THR A 252 10.11 8.16 7.17
CA THR A 252 11.53 7.75 7.05
C THR A 252 11.91 6.87 8.22
N HIS A 253 12.47 5.70 7.93
CA HIS A 253 12.97 4.75 8.91
C HIS A 253 14.49 4.85 8.99
N GLU A 254 14.99 5.31 10.13
CA GLU A 254 16.41 5.22 10.46
C GLU A 254 16.80 3.76 10.72
N ASN A 255 18.04 3.39 10.38
CA ASN A 255 18.56 2.06 10.72
C ASN A 255 18.63 1.89 12.24
N ASN A 256 18.11 0.77 12.73
CA ASN A 256 18.29 0.35 14.13
C ASN A 256 19.00 -1.00 14.16
N LYS A 257 18.26 -2.10 14.35
CA LYS A 257 18.82 -3.44 14.22
C LYS A 257 18.73 -3.98 12.80
N CYS A 258 17.77 -3.48 12.02
CA CYS A 258 17.66 -3.77 10.60
C CYS A 258 18.41 -2.74 9.75
N LEU A 259 18.81 -3.19 8.55
CA LEU A 259 19.11 -2.28 7.44
C LEU A 259 17.80 -1.94 6.74
N VAL A 260 17.50 -0.64 6.58
CA VAL A 260 16.28 -0.18 5.91
C VAL A 260 16.63 0.64 4.68
N ASN A 261 16.17 0.18 3.51
CA ASN A 261 16.31 0.88 2.23
C ASN A 261 14.94 1.26 1.69
N GLN A 262 14.66 2.56 1.58
CA GLN A 262 13.38 3.07 1.08
C GLN A 262 13.51 3.64 -0.33
N ARG A 263 12.66 3.18 -1.24
CA ARG A 263 12.64 3.57 -2.65
C ARG A 263 11.34 4.29 -2.97
N GLU A 264 11.48 5.52 -3.44
CA GLU A 264 10.35 6.32 -3.92
C GLU A 264 10.16 6.12 -5.42
N VAL A 265 8.95 5.75 -5.84
CA VAL A 265 8.59 5.62 -7.25
C VAL A 265 8.65 6.98 -7.93
N HIS A 266 9.05 7.00 -9.21
CA HIS A 266 9.36 8.16 -10.04
C HIS A 266 10.60 8.98 -9.63
N ASN A 267 11.16 8.72 -8.44
CA ASN A 267 12.37 9.38 -7.96
C ASN A 267 13.58 8.42 -7.93
N HIS A 268 13.51 7.35 -7.13
CA HIS A 268 14.56 6.33 -6.98
C HIS A 268 14.37 5.13 -7.92
N THR A 269 13.17 4.96 -8.48
CA THR A 269 12.80 3.86 -9.40
C THR A 269 11.70 4.34 -10.34
N ASP A 270 11.56 3.73 -11.52
CA ASP A 270 10.56 4.16 -12.51
C ASP A 270 9.14 3.71 -12.15
N SER A 271 9.00 2.50 -11.61
CA SER A 271 7.71 1.90 -11.25
C SER A 271 7.83 0.97 -10.03
N PHE A 272 6.69 0.64 -9.43
CA PHE A 272 6.59 -0.38 -8.37
C PHE A 272 7.13 -1.74 -8.83
N LYS A 273 6.74 -2.16 -10.03
CA LYS A 273 7.16 -3.42 -10.64
C LYS A 273 8.68 -3.51 -10.82
N ASP A 274 9.30 -2.45 -11.34
CA ASP A 274 10.73 -2.45 -11.61
C ASP A 274 11.54 -2.46 -10.31
N ALA A 275 11.10 -1.69 -9.31
CA ALA A 275 11.70 -1.74 -7.98
C ALA A 275 11.52 -3.09 -7.31
N LEU A 276 10.34 -3.70 -7.36
CA LEU A 276 10.08 -4.97 -6.71
C LEU A 276 10.91 -6.10 -7.33
N ARG A 277 11.10 -6.09 -8.65
CA ARG A 277 12.01 -7.04 -9.33
C ARG A 277 13.48 -6.82 -8.99
N ALA A 278 13.90 -5.56 -8.91
CA ALA A 278 15.28 -5.24 -8.53
C ALA A 278 15.56 -5.67 -7.09
N ALA A 279 14.60 -5.40 -6.19
CA ALA A 279 14.69 -5.72 -4.77
C ALA A 279 14.94 -7.23 -4.54
N LEU A 280 14.40 -8.13 -5.35
CA LEU A 280 14.69 -9.58 -5.23
C LEU A 280 16.16 -9.98 -5.43
N ARG A 281 17.00 -9.08 -5.93
CA ARG A 281 18.46 -9.28 -6.06
C ARG A 281 19.27 -8.42 -5.10
N GLU A 282 18.59 -7.71 -4.21
CA GLU A 282 19.18 -6.82 -3.21
C GLU A 282 19.27 -7.54 -1.85
N ASP A 283 19.07 -8.87 -1.81
CA ASP A 283 19.10 -9.71 -0.60
C ASP A 283 18.16 -9.22 0.53
N PRO A 284 16.87 -8.94 0.26
CA PRO A 284 15.94 -8.53 1.31
C PRO A 284 15.43 -9.74 2.08
N ASP A 285 15.14 -9.56 3.35
CA ASP A 285 14.30 -10.49 4.12
C ASP A 285 12.83 -10.06 4.07
N ILE A 286 12.61 -8.74 4.04
CA ILE A 286 11.30 -8.11 4.19
C ILE A 286 11.09 -7.05 3.10
N LEU A 287 9.92 -7.10 2.46
CA LEU A 287 9.52 -6.16 1.42
C LEU A 287 8.22 -5.45 1.81
N LEU A 288 8.21 -4.13 1.72
CA LEU A 288 6.98 -3.34 1.80
C LEU A 288 6.65 -2.78 0.42
N VAL A 289 5.48 -3.13 -0.08
CA VAL A 289 4.92 -2.59 -1.33
C VAL A 289 3.82 -1.60 -0.96
N GLY A 290 4.11 -0.31 -1.13
CA GLY A 290 3.26 0.80 -0.69
C GLY A 290 1.83 0.68 -1.20
N GLU A 291 1.64 0.22 -2.44
CA GLU A 291 0.33 -0.13 -2.97
C GLU A 291 0.39 -1.21 -4.05
N MET A 292 -0.52 -2.19 -3.98
CA MET A 292 -0.65 -3.26 -4.98
C MET A 292 -1.84 -2.98 -5.92
N ARG A 293 -1.66 -2.04 -6.86
CA ARG A 293 -2.72 -1.61 -7.80
C ARG A 293 -2.86 -2.52 -9.01
N ASP A 294 -1.74 -2.80 -9.67
CA ASP A 294 -1.70 -3.50 -10.95
C ASP A 294 -1.46 -5.01 -10.77
N LEU A 295 -1.84 -5.78 -11.79
CA LEU A 295 -1.73 -7.24 -11.78
C LEU A 295 -0.27 -7.69 -11.59
N GLU A 296 0.68 -7.00 -12.21
CA GLU A 296 2.09 -7.43 -12.19
C GLU A 296 2.69 -7.25 -10.80
N THR A 297 2.43 -6.11 -10.15
CA THR A 297 2.83 -5.86 -8.76
C THR A 297 2.21 -6.88 -7.80
N ILE A 298 0.91 -7.19 -7.95
CA ILE A 298 0.25 -8.22 -7.13
C ILE A 298 0.88 -9.61 -7.36
N SER A 299 1.12 -9.99 -8.62
CA SER A 299 1.72 -11.29 -8.96
C SER A 299 3.09 -11.45 -8.33
N ILE A 300 3.96 -10.46 -8.49
CA ILE A 300 5.32 -10.50 -7.95
C ILE A 300 5.26 -10.54 -6.42
N ALA A 301 4.37 -9.78 -5.76
CA ALA A 301 4.24 -9.80 -4.31
C ALA A 301 3.83 -11.19 -3.77
N ILE A 302 2.88 -11.86 -4.44
CA ILE A 302 2.44 -13.21 -4.07
C ILE A 302 3.58 -14.22 -4.26
N GLU A 303 4.24 -14.20 -5.42
CA GLU A 303 5.38 -15.08 -5.74
C GLU A 303 6.53 -14.87 -4.74
N THR A 304 6.81 -13.62 -4.38
CA THR A 304 7.85 -13.24 -3.42
C THR A 304 7.56 -13.76 -2.01
N ALA A 305 6.29 -13.63 -1.58
CA ALA A 305 5.82 -14.15 -0.30
C ALA A 305 5.84 -15.69 -0.24
N GLU A 306 5.60 -16.36 -1.37
CA GLU A 306 5.68 -17.81 -1.49
C GLU A 306 7.14 -18.31 -1.39
N THR A 307 8.05 -17.62 -2.09
CA THR A 307 9.45 -18.01 -2.29
C THR A 307 10.37 -17.79 -1.10
N GLY A 308 9.93 -17.12 -0.03
CA GLY A 308 10.73 -17.06 1.20
C GLY A 308 10.70 -15.75 1.97
N HIS A 309 10.08 -14.70 1.42
CA HIS A 309 10.15 -13.36 1.99
C HIS A 309 8.90 -13.00 2.78
N LEU A 310 9.02 -12.11 3.75
CA LEU A 310 7.86 -11.47 4.37
C LEU A 310 7.50 -10.21 3.57
N VAL A 311 6.31 -10.20 2.99
CA VAL A 311 5.82 -9.11 2.15
C VAL A 311 4.66 -8.40 2.85
N PHE A 312 4.79 -7.09 2.99
CA PHE A 312 3.73 -6.19 3.39
C PHE A 312 3.18 -5.46 2.18
N GLY A 313 1.87 -5.32 2.10
CA GLY A 313 1.23 -4.60 0.99
C GLY A 313 -0.02 -3.84 1.42
N THR A 314 -0.45 -2.88 0.59
CA THR A 314 -1.74 -2.22 0.77
C THR A 314 -2.70 -2.37 -0.41
N LEU A 315 -3.99 -2.46 -0.08
CA LEU A 315 -5.13 -2.31 -1.00
C LEU A 315 -6.15 -1.32 -0.42
N HIS A 316 -7.19 -1.02 -1.19
CA HIS A 316 -8.28 -0.11 -0.80
C HIS A 316 -9.61 -0.79 -0.48
N THR A 317 -9.62 -2.12 -0.34
CA THR A 317 -10.80 -2.88 0.07
C THR A 317 -11.16 -2.62 1.53
N THR A 318 -12.43 -2.75 1.87
CA THR A 318 -12.95 -2.36 3.19
C THR A 318 -13.06 -3.51 4.17
N THR A 319 -12.96 -4.76 3.70
CA THR A 319 -13.05 -5.98 4.54
C THR A 319 -11.98 -6.99 4.17
N ALA A 320 -11.65 -7.88 5.09
CA ALA A 320 -10.66 -8.94 4.88
C ALA A 320 -11.07 -9.91 3.77
N ALA A 321 -12.33 -10.36 3.76
CA ALA A 321 -12.83 -11.27 2.73
C ALA A 321 -12.82 -10.62 1.33
N SER A 322 -13.31 -9.39 1.19
CA SER A 322 -13.29 -8.67 -0.11
C SER A 322 -11.87 -8.38 -0.61
N THR A 323 -10.89 -8.30 0.28
CA THR A 323 -9.46 -8.15 -0.10
C THR A 323 -8.96 -9.38 -0.84
N ILE A 324 -9.34 -10.58 -0.37
CA ILE A 324 -8.96 -11.84 -1.02
C ILE A 324 -9.60 -11.92 -2.40
N ASP A 325 -10.90 -11.66 -2.49
CA ASP A 325 -11.63 -11.64 -3.77
C ASP A 325 -10.99 -10.63 -4.73
N ARG A 326 -10.70 -9.41 -4.25
CA ARG A 326 -10.08 -8.36 -5.06
C ARG A 326 -8.70 -8.75 -5.59
N ILE A 327 -7.88 -9.45 -4.81
CA ILE A 327 -6.57 -9.92 -5.29
C ILE A 327 -6.76 -10.94 -6.43
N ILE A 328 -7.69 -11.88 -6.28
CA ILE A 328 -7.95 -12.94 -7.25
C ILE A 328 -8.58 -12.38 -8.53
N ASP A 329 -9.56 -11.48 -8.41
CA ASP A 329 -10.35 -10.94 -9.52
C ASP A 329 -9.55 -10.05 -10.48
N GLN A 330 -8.36 -9.60 -10.06
CA GLN A 330 -7.45 -8.88 -10.95
C GLN A 330 -6.88 -9.79 -12.04
N PHE A 331 -6.83 -11.11 -11.80
CA PHE A 331 -6.27 -12.08 -12.74
C PHE A 331 -7.32 -12.58 -13.74
N PRO A 332 -6.90 -12.87 -14.99
CA PRO A 332 -7.72 -13.57 -15.98
C PRO A 332 -8.32 -14.87 -15.43
N ALA A 333 -9.54 -15.20 -15.84
CA ALA A 333 -10.34 -16.30 -15.28
C ALA A 333 -9.62 -17.66 -15.31
N ASP A 334 -8.81 -17.91 -16.35
CA ASP A 334 -8.00 -19.12 -16.53
C ASP A 334 -6.87 -19.24 -15.49
N ARG A 335 -6.42 -18.12 -14.90
CA ARG A 335 -5.34 -18.07 -13.89
C ARG A 335 -5.85 -17.98 -12.46
N GLN A 336 -7.11 -17.64 -12.25
CA GLN A 336 -7.64 -17.39 -10.89
C GLN A 336 -7.51 -18.60 -9.96
N GLN A 337 -7.67 -19.83 -10.47
CA GLN A 337 -7.51 -21.02 -9.64
C GLN A 337 -6.06 -21.21 -9.15
N GLN A 338 -5.08 -20.95 -10.01
CA GLN A 338 -3.67 -20.99 -9.64
C GLN A 338 -3.38 -19.93 -8.57
N VAL A 339 -3.88 -18.70 -8.76
CA VAL A 339 -3.70 -17.61 -7.81
C VAL A 339 -4.36 -17.90 -6.47
N ARG A 340 -5.54 -18.54 -6.45
CA ARG A 340 -6.17 -19.02 -5.20
C ARG A 340 -5.27 -19.97 -4.42
N VAL A 341 -4.61 -20.91 -5.12
CA VAL A 341 -3.68 -21.84 -4.48
C VAL A 341 -2.48 -21.09 -3.90
N MET A 342 -1.79 -20.28 -4.71
CA MET A 342 -0.63 -19.49 -4.25
C MET A 342 -0.99 -18.57 -3.09
N LEU A 343 -2.13 -17.87 -3.17
CA LEU A 343 -2.60 -16.98 -2.11
C LEU A 343 -2.97 -17.74 -0.84
N SER A 344 -3.54 -18.95 -0.96
CA SER A 344 -3.85 -19.80 0.20
C SER A 344 -2.61 -20.20 0.99
N GLU A 345 -1.45 -20.27 0.33
CA GLU A 345 -0.18 -20.71 0.92
C GLU A 345 0.69 -19.54 1.40
N SER A 346 0.61 -18.40 0.71
CA SER A 346 1.37 -17.20 1.01
C SER A 346 0.68 -16.24 2.00
N LEU A 347 -0.64 -16.04 1.95
CA LEU A 347 -1.34 -15.08 2.81
C LEU A 347 -1.26 -15.48 4.29
N ARG A 348 -0.97 -14.51 5.15
CA ARG A 348 -0.82 -14.70 6.61
C ARG A 348 -1.81 -13.87 7.41
N GLY A 349 -2.11 -12.66 6.96
CA GLY A 349 -3.11 -11.83 7.60
C GLY A 349 -3.61 -10.69 6.72
N VAL A 350 -4.83 -10.24 7.02
CA VAL A 350 -5.42 -9.04 6.45
C VAL A 350 -5.93 -8.15 7.58
N ILE A 351 -5.50 -6.89 7.57
CA ILE A 351 -5.88 -5.87 8.56
C ILE A 351 -6.67 -4.79 7.81
N ALA A 352 -8.00 -4.84 7.90
CA ALA A 352 -8.88 -3.87 7.28
C ALA A 352 -9.23 -2.74 8.26
N GLN A 353 -8.93 -1.51 7.87
CA GLN A 353 -8.91 -0.35 8.74
C GLN A 353 -9.86 0.75 8.27
N THR A 354 -10.57 1.34 9.22
CA THR A 354 -11.35 2.57 9.03
C THR A 354 -11.11 3.53 10.19
N LEU A 355 -11.06 4.84 9.91
CA LEU A 355 -10.91 5.86 10.95
C LEU A 355 -12.25 6.46 11.33
N LEU A 356 -12.42 6.69 12.63
CA LEU A 356 -13.56 7.36 13.24
C LEU A 356 -13.09 8.59 14.02
N PRO A 357 -13.92 9.64 14.12
CA PRO A 357 -13.66 10.73 15.04
C PRO A 357 -13.61 10.20 16.48
N LYS A 358 -12.59 10.57 17.23
CA LYS A 358 -12.43 10.18 18.63
C LYS A 358 -13.08 11.22 19.53
N ILE A 359 -13.84 10.78 20.53
CA ILE A 359 -14.37 11.65 21.58
C ILE A 359 -13.18 12.25 22.35
N GLY A 360 -13.15 13.58 22.47
CA GLY A 360 -12.02 14.33 23.02
C GLY A 360 -10.99 14.79 21.98
N GLY A 361 -11.25 14.57 20.69
CA GLY A 361 -10.43 15.10 19.59
C GLY A 361 -9.54 14.05 18.93
N GLY A 362 -9.17 14.32 17.68
CA GLY A 362 -8.38 13.40 16.85
C GLY A 362 -9.21 12.27 16.22
N ARG A 363 -8.52 11.21 15.80
CA ARG A 363 -9.12 10.05 15.13
C ARG A 363 -8.64 8.76 15.77
N ILE A 364 -9.43 7.70 15.67
CA ILE A 364 -9.10 6.36 16.14
C ILE A 364 -9.45 5.32 15.07
N ALA A 365 -8.64 4.28 14.95
CA ALA A 365 -8.84 3.19 14.00
C ALA A 365 -9.73 2.09 14.59
N ALA A 366 -10.71 1.64 13.81
CA ALA A 366 -11.33 0.33 14.00
C ALA A 366 -10.68 -0.65 13.01
N LEU A 367 -10.22 -1.79 13.54
CA LEU A 367 -9.48 -2.80 12.79
C LEU A 367 -10.29 -4.10 12.74
N GLU A 368 -10.66 -4.52 11.53
CA GLU A 368 -11.04 -5.90 11.24
C GLU A 368 -9.77 -6.70 10.95
N ILE A 369 -9.61 -7.83 11.62
CA ILE A 369 -8.37 -8.62 11.60
C ILE A 369 -8.71 -10.04 11.18
N LEU A 370 -8.17 -10.47 10.05
CA LEU A 370 -8.17 -11.86 9.61
C LEU A 370 -6.77 -12.43 9.77
N ILE A 371 -6.65 -13.54 10.51
CA ILE A 371 -5.43 -14.34 10.60
C ILE A 371 -5.63 -15.59 9.75
N VAL A 372 -4.74 -15.86 8.79
CA VAL A 372 -4.92 -17.01 7.88
C VAL A 372 -4.49 -18.30 8.57
N THR A 373 -5.48 -19.08 8.98
CA THR A 373 -5.29 -20.43 9.53
C THR A 373 -5.42 -21.49 8.43
N PRO A 374 -5.06 -22.76 8.67
CA PRO A 374 -5.29 -23.83 7.70
C PRO A 374 -6.74 -23.93 7.20
N ALA A 375 -7.72 -23.64 8.06
CA ALA A 375 -9.13 -23.62 7.66
C ALA A 375 -9.43 -22.46 6.69
N ILE A 376 -8.90 -21.26 6.96
CA ILE A 376 -9.06 -20.10 6.06
C ILE A 376 -8.33 -20.36 4.74
N SER A 377 -7.12 -20.91 4.79
CA SER A 377 -6.34 -21.31 3.61
C SER A 377 -7.15 -22.25 2.71
N ASN A 378 -7.80 -23.27 3.29
CA ASN A 378 -8.67 -24.17 2.54
C ASN A 378 -9.88 -23.45 1.91
N LEU A 379 -10.52 -22.52 2.64
CA LEU A 379 -11.62 -21.72 2.07
C LEU A 379 -11.16 -20.88 0.87
N ILE A 380 -9.97 -20.30 0.93
CA ILE A 380 -9.39 -19.54 -0.19
C ILE A 380 -9.14 -20.47 -1.39
N ARG A 381 -8.50 -21.61 -1.14
CA ARG A 381 -8.16 -22.61 -2.17
C ARG A 381 -9.39 -23.17 -2.90
N GLU A 382 -10.48 -23.38 -2.17
CA GLU A 382 -11.75 -23.89 -2.70
C GLU A 382 -12.66 -22.79 -3.27
N GLY A 383 -12.25 -21.52 -3.22
CA GLY A 383 -13.08 -20.40 -3.70
C GLY A 383 -14.32 -20.14 -2.83
N LYS A 384 -14.29 -20.52 -1.54
CA LYS A 384 -15.37 -20.34 -0.56
C LYS A 384 -15.15 -19.10 0.32
N THR A 385 -14.69 -18.00 -0.28
CA THR A 385 -14.37 -16.74 0.43
C THR A 385 -15.57 -16.16 1.18
N PHE A 386 -16.79 -16.37 0.69
CA PHE A 386 -18.02 -15.99 1.36
C PHE A 386 -18.23 -16.64 2.75
N GLN A 387 -17.54 -17.74 3.07
CA GLN A 387 -17.60 -18.40 4.39
C GLN A 387 -16.58 -17.83 5.39
N ILE A 388 -15.60 -17.02 4.93
CA ILE A 388 -14.56 -16.44 5.78
C ILE A 388 -15.14 -15.60 6.93
N PRO A 389 -16.17 -14.75 6.73
CA PRO A 389 -16.78 -14.00 7.84
C PRO A 389 -17.27 -14.90 8.98
N SER A 390 -17.92 -16.03 8.68
CA SER A 390 -18.37 -16.98 9.70
C SER A 390 -17.20 -17.67 10.40
N ALA A 391 -16.14 -18.00 9.66
CA ALA A 391 -14.90 -18.53 10.25
C ALA A 391 -14.23 -17.50 11.18
N MET A 392 -14.21 -16.21 10.80
CA MET A 392 -13.68 -15.13 11.63
C MET A 392 -14.45 -14.95 12.94
N GLN A 393 -15.78 -15.04 12.91
CA GLN A 393 -16.61 -14.98 14.12
C GLN A 393 -16.25 -16.04 15.16
N THR A 394 -15.85 -17.23 14.71
CA THR A 394 -15.45 -18.35 15.59
C THR A 394 -13.95 -18.34 15.92
N GLY A 395 -13.14 -17.57 15.19
CA GLY A 395 -11.68 -17.48 15.33
C GLY A 395 -11.17 -16.40 16.28
N LYS A 396 -12.03 -15.84 17.15
CA LYS A 396 -11.64 -14.76 18.10
C LYS A 396 -10.45 -15.12 18.98
N ASN A 397 -10.36 -16.38 19.42
CA ASN A 397 -9.25 -16.88 20.22
C ASN A 397 -7.91 -16.93 19.47
N LYS A 398 -7.92 -16.82 18.14
CA LYS A 398 -6.73 -16.72 17.28
C LYS A 398 -6.41 -15.29 16.89
N GLY A 399 -7.07 -14.30 17.50
CA GLY A 399 -6.86 -12.89 17.21
C GLY A 399 -7.71 -12.33 16.08
N MET A 400 -8.65 -13.10 15.53
CA MET A 400 -9.56 -12.58 14.51
C MET A 400 -10.59 -11.63 15.12
N VAL A 401 -10.89 -10.54 14.43
CA VAL A 401 -11.82 -9.51 14.88
C VAL A 401 -12.69 -9.08 13.70
N MET A 402 -14.01 -9.10 13.87
CA MET A 402 -14.95 -8.57 12.88
C MET A 402 -15.01 -7.03 12.96
N LEU A 403 -15.23 -6.32 11.85
CA LEU A 403 -15.29 -4.84 11.90
C LEU A 403 -16.36 -4.32 12.87
N ASN A 404 -17.57 -4.90 12.83
CA ASN A 404 -18.65 -4.51 13.73
C ASN A 404 -18.29 -4.75 15.21
N ASP A 405 -17.54 -5.80 15.53
CA ASP A 405 -17.08 -6.05 16.90
C ASP A 405 -16.05 -4.99 17.34
N ALA A 406 -15.11 -4.63 16.46
CA ALA A 406 -14.13 -3.57 16.73
C ALA A 406 -14.81 -2.20 16.93
N LEU A 407 -15.79 -1.87 16.09
CA LEU A 407 -16.59 -0.65 16.22
C LEU A 407 -17.36 -0.62 17.55
N MET A 408 -17.98 -1.74 17.92
CA MET A 408 -18.74 -1.85 19.17
C MET A 408 -17.84 -1.72 20.40
N ASP A 409 -16.63 -2.29 20.37
CA ASP A 409 -15.64 -2.14 21.44
C ASP A 409 -15.24 -0.68 21.67
N LEU A 410 -15.00 0.09 20.60
CA LEU A 410 -14.72 1.52 20.70
C LEU A 410 -15.88 2.33 21.30
N VAL A 411 -17.12 1.99 20.95
CA VAL A 411 -18.33 2.60 21.53
C VAL A 411 -18.48 2.24 23.01
N ASN A 412 -18.21 0.99 23.38
CA ASN A 412 -18.29 0.53 24.76
C ASN A 412 -17.24 1.21 25.66
N LYS A 413 -16.03 1.44 25.12
CA LYS A 413 -14.97 2.20 25.79
C LYS A 413 -15.24 3.71 25.84
N GLY A 414 -16.32 4.20 25.22
CA GLY A 414 -16.65 5.63 25.18
C GLY A 414 -15.65 6.47 24.38
N LEU A 415 -14.97 5.85 23.41
CA LEU A 415 -13.96 6.52 22.57
C LEU A 415 -14.57 7.08 21.29
N VAL A 416 -15.72 6.58 20.85
CA VAL A 416 -16.41 6.98 19.63
C VAL A 416 -17.92 7.03 19.88
N GLU A 417 -18.60 7.99 19.25
CA GLU A 417 -20.06 8.08 19.30
C GLU A 417 -20.73 6.90 18.59
N PRO A 418 -21.81 6.31 19.14
CA PRO A 418 -22.55 5.22 18.51
C PRO A 418 -22.95 5.48 17.05
N LYS A 419 -23.32 6.73 16.76
CA LYS A 419 -23.70 7.18 15.41
C LYS A 419 -22.55 7.10 14.42
N ASP A 420 -21.35 7.55 14.80
CA ASP A 420 -20.18 7.52 13.94
C ASP A 420 -19.75 6.09 13.65
N ALA A 421 -19.83 5.21 14.67
CA ALA A 421 -19.59 3.78 14.51
C ALA A 421 -20.62 3.13 13.55
N TYR A 422 -21.91 3.47 13.69
CA TYR A 422 -22.98 2.97 12.82
C TYR A 422 -22.78 3.34 11.34
N ILE A 423 -22.32 4.56 11.06
CA ILE A 423 -22.03 5.01 9.69
C ILE A 423 -20.94 4.16 9.03
N LYS A 424 -19.99 3.64 9.82
CA LYS A 424 -18.86 2.83 9.35
C LYS A 424 -19.11 1.32 9.38
N ALA A 425 -20.19 0.85 9.98
CA ALA A 425 -20.53 -0.57 10.06
C ALA A 425 -20.77 -1.18 8.67
N VAL A 426 -20.29 -2.40 8.45
CA VAL A 426 -20.52 -3.15 7.20
C VAL A 426 -21.95 -3.68 7.16
N ASP A 427 -22.36 -4.35 8.24
CA ASP A 427 -23.73 -4.82 8.45
C ASP A 427 -24.41 -3.94 9.49
N LYS A 428 -25.18 -2.95 9.01
CA LYS A 428 -25.88 -1.97 9.84
C LYS A 428 -26.98 -2.60 10.70
N ALA A 429 -27.70 -3.58 10.15
CA ALA A 429 -28.78 -4.24 10.88
C ALA A 429 -28.21 -5.05 12.05
N ASN A 430 -27.13 -5.79 11.83
CA ASN A 430 -26.42 -6.48 12.90
C ASN A 430 -25.85 -5.49 13.94
N PHE A 431 -25.29 -4.37 13.48
CA PHE A 431 -24.72 -3.36 14.39
C PHE A 431 -25.78 -2.68 15.26
N GLU A 432 -26.99 -2.40 14.74
CA GLU A 432 -28.12 -1.90 15.54
C GLU A 432 -28.53 -2.87 16.66
N VAL A 433 -28.52 -4.17 16.37
CA VAL A 433 -28.76 -5.21 17.38
C VAL A 433 -27.67 -5.19 18.45
N LEU A 434 -26.39 -5.04 18.06
CA LEU A 434 -25.27 -4.94 19.00
C LEU A 434 -25.38 -3.70 19.90
N LEU A 435 -25.68 -2.53 19.32
CA LEU A 435 -25.90 -1.29 20.06
C LEU A 435 -27.02 -1.44 21.09
N SER A 436 -28.18 -1.97 20.65
CA SER A 436 -29.36 -2.17 21.49
C SER A 436 -29.07 -3.12 22.67
N ARG A 437 -28.37 -4.24 22.40
CA ARG A 437 -27.96 -5.20 23.43
C ARG A 437 -27.01 -4.61 24.48
N ASN A 438 -26.21 -3.62 24.10
CA ASN A 438 -25.27 -2.91 24.98
C ASN A 438 -25.88 -1.63 25.59
N GLY A 439 -27.19 -1.40 25.43
CA GLY A 439 -27.87 -0.22 25.96
C GLY A 439 -27.42 1.10 25.33
N LYS A 440 -26.83 1.06 24.13
CA LYS A 440 -26.38 2.23 23.38
C LYS A 440 -27.44 2.64 22.35
N LYS A 441 -27.57 3.93 22.08
CA LYS A 441 -28.48 4.51 21.08
C LYS A 441 -27.69 5.33 20.07
N ILE A 442 -28.16 5.35 18.81
CA ILE A 442 -27.62 6.17 17.72
C ILE A 442 -27.93 7.65 17.96
#